data_AF-A0A4U7N746-F1
#
_entry.id   AF-A0A4U7N746-F1
#
_cell.length_a   1.000
_cell.length_b   1.000
_cell.length_c   1.000
_cell.angle_alpha   90.00
_cell.angle_beta   90.00
_cell.angle_gamma   90.00
#
_symmetry.space_group_name_H-M   'P 1'
#
loop_
_entity.id
_entity.type
_entity.pdbx_description
1 polymer ?
#
loop_
_entity_poly.entity_id
_entity_poly.type
_entity_poly.pdbx_seq_one_letter_code
_entity_poly.pdbx_strand_id
1 'polypeptide(L)' 'MPKRFRLTRRFPVAMTEDGYRKLRSFAAQAGLDEGEALSFLFENFDSVTDADGLAHRLRAFNSDLDARKR' A
#
# COMPACT_ATOMS: atom_id res chain seq x y z
N MET A 1 7.73 -23.80 -11.11
CA MET A 1 6.31 -23.37 -11.07
C MET A 1 6.24 -22.06 -10.31
N PRO A 2 5.53 -21.03 -10.80
CA PRO A 2 5.36 -19.79 -10.06
C PRO A 2 4.72 -20.07 -8.70
N LYS A 3 5.15 -19.32 -7.68
CA LYS A 3 4.59 -19.41 -6.33
C LYS A 3 3.08 -19.15 -6.40
N ARG A 4 2.28 -19.98 -5.73
CA ARG A 4 0.82 -19.81 -5.71
C ARG A 4 0.47 -18.51 -4.99
N PHE A 5 -0.21 -17.62 -5.68
CA PHE A 5 -0.77 -16.41 -5.08
C PHE A 5 -2.06 -16.75 -4.35
N ARG A 6 -1.99 -16.87 -3.01
CA ARG A 6 -3.12 -17.23 -2.16
C ARG A 6 -3.28 -16.23 -1.04
N LEU A 7 -4.39 -15.49 -1.06
CA LEU A 7 -4.77 -14.56 0.00
C LEU A 7 -5.22 -15.36 1.24
N THR A 8 -4.31 -15.54 2.20
CA THR A 8 -4.57 -16.34 3.42
C THR A 8 -4.90 -15.52 4.65
N ARG A 9 -4.70 -14.21 4.60
CA ARG A 9 -4.90 -13.30 5.74
C ARG A 9 -5.99 -12.30 5.40
N ARG A 10 -6.96 -12.17 6.30
CA ARG A 10 -7.96 -11.11 6.30
C ARG A 10 -7.65 -10.22 7.50
N PHE A 11 -7.53 -8.91 7.27
CA PHE A 11 -7.31 -7.94 8.33
C PHE A 11 -8.24 -6.74 8.11
N PRO A 12 -8.95 -6.27 9.14
CA PRO A 12 -9.77 -5.07 9.03
C PRO A 12 -8.85 -3.84 8.97
N VAL A 13 -9.03 -2.98 7.96
CA VAL A 13 -8.22 -1.79 7.75
C VAL A 13 -9.11 -0.57 7.51
N ALA A 14 -8.72 0.56 8.09
CA ALA A 14 -9.28 1.86 7.78
C ALA A 14 -8.31 2.63 6.87
N MET A 15 -8.86 3.34 5.88
CA MET A 15 -8.10 4.17 4.94
C MET A 15 -8.73 5.56 4.86
N THR A 16 -7.94 6.59 4.53
CA THR A 16 -8.51 7.86 4.09
C THR A 16 -9.21 7.69 2.75
N GLU A 17 -10.18 8.56 2.44
CA GLU A 17 -10.89 8.52 1.17
C GLU A 17 -9.92 8.60 -0.03
N ASP A 18 -8.94 9.50 0.01
CA ASP A 18 -7.93 9.63 -1.04
C ASP A 18 -7.09 8.36 -1.21
N GLY A 19 -6.69 7.75 -0.08
CA GLY A 19 -5.95 6.50 -0.09
C GLY A 19 -6.76 5.36 -0.71
N TYR A 20 -8.04 5.25 -0.33
CA TYR A 20 -8.94 4.22 -0.86
C TYR A 20 -9.22 4.42 -2.36
N ARG A 21 -9.46 5.65 -2.82
CA ARG A 21 -9.63 5.97 -4.25
C ARG A 21 -8.40 5.59 -5.06
N LYS A 22 -7.20 5.90 -4.55
CA LYS A 22 -5.95 5.55 -5.21
C LYS A 22 -5.78 4.03 -5.32
N LEU A 23 -6.06 3.30 -4.25
CA LEU A 23 -6.03 1.82 -4.25
C LEU A 23 -7.01 1.25 -5.28
N ARG A 24 -8.28 1.69 -5.27
CA ARG A 24 -9.30 1.25 -6.23
C ARG A 24 -8.89 1.51 -7.67
N SER A 25 -8.38 2.70 -7.96
CA SER A 25 -7.96 3.05 -9.31
C SER A 25 -6.74 2.24 -9.77
N PHE A 26 -5.76 2.02 -8.89
CA PHE A 26 -4.58 1.21 -9.18
C PHE A 26 -4.98 -0.25 -9.45
N ALA A 27 -5.79 -0.84 -8.57
CA ALA A 27 -6.27 -2.20 -8.70
C ALA A 27 -7.05 -2.40 -10.01
N ALA A 28 -7.96 -1.49 -10.34
CA ALA A 28 -8.73 -1.52 -11.58
C ALA A 28 -7.84 -1.43 -12.84
N GLN A 29 -6.81 -0.57 -12.83
CA GLN A 29 -5.88 -0.45 -13.96
C GLN A 29 -5.00 -1.69 -14.14
N ALA A 30 -4.65 -2.36 -13.04
CA ALA A 30 -3.86 -3.59 -13.05
C ALA A 30 -4.69 -4.86 -13.30
N GLY A 31 -6.02 -4.76 -13.32
CA GLY A 31 -6.93 -5.91 -13.41
C GLY A 31 -6.94 -6.79 -12.15
N LEU A 32 -6.65 -6.19 -10.99
CA LEU A 32 -6.55 -6.85 -9.69
C LEU A 32 -7.72 -6.44 -8.78
N ASP A 33 -8.03 -7.29 -7.79
CA ASP A 33 -8.76 -6.85 -6.61
C ASP A 33 -7.85 -6.10 -5.62
N GLU A 34 -8.43 -5.42 -4.63
CA GLU A 34 -7.66 -4.61 -3.68
C GLU A 34 -6.70 -5.44 -2.82
N GLY A 35 -7.09 -6.67 -2.46
CA GLY A 35 -6.26 -7.58 -1.71
C GLY A 35 -5.06 -8.04 -2.53
N GLU A 36 -5.29 -8.38 -3.79
CA GLU A 36 -4.26 -8.74 -4.76
C GLU A 36 -3.30 -7.56 -5.00
N ALA A 37 -3.83 -6.35 -5.16
CA ALA A 37 -3.05 -5.13 -5.34
C ALA A 37 -2.15 -4.82 -4.13
N LEU A 38 -2.70 -4.91 -2.91
CA LEU A 38 -1.92 -4.75 -1.68
C LEU A 38 -0.84 -5.83 -1.56
N SER A 39 -1.20 -7.10 -1.81
CA SER A 39 -0.25 -8.20 -1.78
C SER A 39 0.85 -8.03 -2.82
N PHE A 40 0.55 -7.60 -4.05
CA PHE A 40 1.56 -7.29 -5.05
C PHE A 40 2.54 -6.21 -4.58
N LEU A 41 2.03 -5.07 -4.08
CA LEU A 41 2.87 -3.96 -3.62
C LEU A 41 3.80 -4.38 -2.49
N PHE A 42 3.29 -5.11 -1.49
CA PHE A 42 4.09 -5.50 -0.34
C PHE A 42 4.99 -6.72 -0.60
N GLU A 43 4.65 -7.61 -1.53
CA GLU A 43 5.55 -8.69 -1.96
C GLU A 43 6.73 -8.17 -2.81
N ASN A 44 6.58 -7.00 -3.44
CA ASN A 44 7.60 -6.40 -4.32
C ASN A 44 8.12 -5.05 -3.77
N PHE A 45 7.96 -4.79 -2.48
CA PHE A 45 8.12 -3.47 -1.88
C PHE A 45 9.47 -2.81 -2.20
N ASP A 46 10.57 -3.52 -2.02
CA ASP A 46 11.92 -3.00 -2.26
C ASP A 46 12.20 -2.71 -3.75
N SER A 47 11.47 -3.37 -4.65
CA SER A 47 11.61 -3.21 -6.10
C SER A 47 10.75 -2.05 -6.63
N VAL A 48 9.60 -1.80 -6.01
CA VAL A 48 8.66 -0.73 -6.42
C VAL A 48 8.90 0.59 -5.68
N THR A 49 9.76 0.60 -4.66
CA THR A 49 10.09 1.80 -3.89
C THR A 49 11.56 2.18 -4.02
N ASP A 50 11.84 3.48 -4.00
CA ASP A 50 13.18 4.01 -3.76
C ASP A 50 13.44 4.08 -2.26
N ALA A 51 14.42 3.32 -1.75
CA ALA A 51 14.64 3.14 -0.32
C ALA A 51 14.95 4.47 0.41
N ASP A 52 15.80 5.31 -0.18
CA ASP A 52 16.20 6.60 0.40
C ASP A 52 15.04 7.60 0.37
N GLY A 53 14.36 7.71 -0.76
CA GLY A 53 13.19 8.55 -0.92
C GLY A 53 12.04 8.15 0.01
N LEU A 54 11.81 6.85 0.17
CA LEU A 54 10.81 6.31 1.09
C LEU A 54 11.15 6.67 2.55
N ALA A 55 12.39 6.42 2.98
CA ALA A 55 12.82 6.72 4.34
C ALA A 55 12.73 8.21 4.68
N HIS A 56 13.04 9.09 3.71
CA HIS A 56 12.86 10.53 3.89
C HIS A 56 11.38 10.91 4.01
N ARG A 57 10.51 10.43 3.12
CA ARG A 57 9.07 10.71 3.13
C ARG A 57 8.38 10.19 4.39
N LEU A 58 8.76 9.00 4.88
CA LEU A 58 8.21 8.45 6.12
C LEU A 58 8.56 9.30 7.34
N ARG A 59 9.78 9.82 7.43
CA ARG A 59 10.18 10.72 8.53
C ARG A 59 9.35 12.00 8.54
N ALA A 60 9.21 12.66 7.38
CA ALA A 60 8.38 13.86 7.24
C ALA A 60 6.90 13.58 7.54
N PHE A 61 6.38 12.43 7.08
CA PHE A 61 5.01 12.05 7.39
C PHE A 61 4.79 11.84 8.90
N ASN A 62 5.72 11.17 9.58
CA ASN A 62 5.62 10.90 11.00
C ASN A 62 5.73 12.17 11.86
N SER A 63 6.52 13.17 11.46
CA SER A 63 6.59 14.44 12.19
C SER A 63 5.25 15.18 12.21
N ASP A 64 4.47 15.03 11.15
CA ASP A 64 3.22 15.77 10.96
C ASP A 64 1.98 14.96 11.39
N LEU A 65 2.15 13.65 11.66
CA LEU A 65 1.04 12.72 11.86
C LEU A 65 0.19 13.08 13.07
N ASP A 66 0.81 13.43 14.20
CA ASP A 66 0.08 13.74 15.43
C ASP A 66 -0.72 15.04 15.32
N ALA A 67 -0.25 16.01 14.52
CA ALA A 67 -1.01 17.22 14.21
C ALA A 67 -2.23 16.90 13.32
N ARG A 68 -2.09 15.97 12.37
CA ARG A 68 -3.15 15.55 11.44
C ARG A 68 -4.23 14.67 12.06
N LYS A 69 -3.96 14.03 13.20
CA LYS A 69 -4.91 13.18 13.93
C LYS A 69 -5.85 13.96 14.85
N ARG A 70 -5.56 15.24 15.10
CA ARG A 70 -6.37 16.14 15.93
C ARG A 70 -7.41 16.84 15.09
#